data_AF-A0A537UHJ4-F1
#
_entry.id   AF-A0A537UHJ4-F1
#
_cell.length_a   1.000
_cell.length_b   1.000
_cell.length_c   1.000
_cell.angle_alpha   90.00
_cell.angle_beta   90.00
_cell.angle_gamma   90.00
#
_symmetry.space_group_name_H-M   'P 1'
#
loop_
_entity.id
_entity.type
_entity.pdbx_description
1 polymer ?
#
loop_
_entity_poly.entity_id
_entity_poly.type
_entity_poly.pdbx_seq_one_letter_code
_entity_poly.pdbx_strand_id
1 'polypeptide(L)'
;MYEALKICMPITLMTFAIFTRSNMVVNPGWQQVADTLLVLVSTCGITFAMFGRFHEKPGIDIPLRVLLALVSFVTMFHPDTRVSAAAAIAVLVALGFGVWRHRAIAPPKAAAQVEAAAASTEALASLLAEARRDVG
;
A
#
# COMPACT_ATOMS: atom_id res chain seq x y z
N MET A 1 13.56 -12.55 -7.62
CA MET A 1 12.23 -12.98 -8.14
C MET A 1 11.07 -12.69 -7.19
N TYR A 2 11.27 -12.67 -5.87
CA TYR A 2 10.22 -12.42 -4.88
C TYR A 2 9.47 -11.08 -5.03
N GLU A 3 10.17 -9.99 -5.38
CA GLU A 3 9.54 -8.67 -5.57
C GLU A 3 8.56 -8.63 -6.76
N ALA A 4 8.86 -9.36 -7.84
CA ALA A 4 7.91 -9.49 -8.95
C ALA A 4 6.65 -10.23 -8.50
N LEU A 5 6.79 -11.34 -7.76
CA LEU A 5 5.66 -12.11 -7.25
C LEU A 5 4.75 -11.27 -6.34
N LYS A 6 5.33 -10.39 -5.52
CA LYS A 6 4.57 -9.44 -4.68
C LYS A 6 3.72 -8.47 -5.51
N ILE A 7 4.25 -7.96 -6.62
CA ILE A 7 3.53 -7.04 -7.51
C ILE A 7 2.45 -7.79 -8.31
N CYS A 8 2.73 -9.02 -8.71
CA CYS A 8 1.79 -9.83 -9.48
C CYS A 8 0.60 -10.32 -8.64
N MET A 9 0.77 -10.55 -7.33
CA MET A 9 -0.27 -11.16 -6.49
C MET A 9 -1.61 -10.39 -6.51
N PRO A 10 -1.66 -9.06 -6.30
CA PRO A 10 -2.90 -8.30 -6.40
C PRO A 10 -3.54 -8.37 -7.79
N ILE A 11 -2.73 -8.33 -8.85
CA ILE A 11 -3.20 -8.43 -10.24
C ILE A 11 -3.83 -9.80 -10.49
N THR A 12 -3.20 -10.88 -10.02
CA THR A 12 -3.77 -12.23 -10.14
C THR A 12 -5.07 -12.41 -9.36
N LEU A 13 -5.19 -11.75 -8.20
CA LEU A 13 -6.41 -11.77 -7.40
C LEU A 13 -7.55 -11.01 -8.07
N MET A 14 -7.27 -9.87 -8.72
CA MET A 14 -8.31 -9.14 -9.47
C MET A 14 -8.98 -10.02 -10.54
N THR A 15 -8.22 -10.83 -11.27
CA THR A 15 -8.80 -11.77 -12.25
C THR A 15 -9.73 -12.78 -11.58
N PHE A 16 -9.36 -13.28 -10.40
CA PHE A 16 -10.18 -14.23 -9.66
C PHE A 16 -11.44 -13.59 -9.03
N ALA A 17 -11.43 -12.27 -8.80
CA ALA A 17 -12.57 -11.52 -8.31
C ALA A 17 -13.80 -11.66 -9.22
N ILE A 18 -13.58 -11.72 -10.53
CA ILE A 18 -14.64 -11.83 -11.54
C ILE A 18 -15.46 -13.12 -11.35
N PHE A 19 -14.79 -14.22 -11.01
CA PHE A 19 -15.44 -15.51 -10.79
C PHE A 19 -16.20 -15.59 -9.47
N THR A 20 -15.75 -14.86 -8.46
CA THR A 20 -16.38 -14.88 -7.13
C THR A 20 -17.51 -13.90 -6.99
N ARG A 21 -17.55 -12.86 -7.82
CA ARG A 21 -18.66 -11.91 -7.93
C ARG A 21 -19.08 -11.73 -9.38
N SER A 22 -19.76 -12.73 -9.92
CA SER A 22 -20.30 -12.71 -11.29
C SER A 22 -21.27 -11.55 -11.53
N ASN A 23 -21.94 -11.04 -10.50
CA ASN A 23 -22.79 -9.85 -10.57
C ASN A 23 -22.05 -8.59 -11.06
N MET A 24 -20.72 -8.56 -10.94
CA MET A 24 -19.89 -7.46 -11.43
C MET A 24 -19.85 -7.36 -12.98
N VAL A 25 -20.21 -8.44 -13.69
CA VAL A 25 -20.16 -8.51 -15.16
C VAL A 25 -21.50 -8.92 -15.77
N VAL A 26 -22.34 -9.65 -15.03
CA VAL A 26 -23.58 -10.24 -15.56
C VAL A 26 -24.80 -9.32 -15.40
N ASN A 27 -24.93 -8.64 -14.26
CA ASN A 27 -26.14 -7.88 -13.92
C ASN A 27 -25.84 -6.37 -13.81
N PRO A 28 -26.17 -5.57 -14.84
CA PRO A 28 -25.96 -4.12 -14.78
C PRO A 28 -26.87 -3.49 -13.72
N GLY A 29 -26.30 -2.71 -12.80
CA GLY A 29 -27.04 -2.02 -11.76
C GLY A 29 -26.19 -1.59 -10.56
N TRP A 30 -26.85 -1.13 -9.49
CA TRP A 30 -26.17 -0.68 -8.27
C TRP A 30 -25.36 -1.78 -7.56
N GLN A 31 -25.73 -3.04 -7.73
CA GLN A 31 -24.98 -4.17 -7.18
C GLN A 31 -23.62 -4.35 -7.85
N GLN A 32 -23.50 -4.05 -9.14
CA GLN A 32 -22.22 -4.06 -9.86
C GLN A 32 -21.22 -3.08 -9.23
N VAL A 33 -21.68 -1.86 -8.91
CA VAL A 33 -20.85 -0.83 -8.27
C VAL A 33 -20.41 -1.28 -6.89
N ALA A 34 -21.33 -1.84 -6.09
CA ALA A 34 -21.02 -2.34 -4.75
C ALA A 34 -19.98 -3.47 -4.79
N ASP A 35 -20.14 -4.43 -5.70
CA ASP A 35 -19.19 -5.53 -5.87
C ASP A 35 -17.82 -5.03 -6.34
N THR A 36 -17.79 -4.07 -7.26
CA THR A 36 -16.55 -3.44 -7.73
C THR A 36 -15.82 -2.72 -6.61
N LEU A 37 -16.54 -1.97 -5.76
CA LEU A 37 -15.95 -1.30 -4.60
C LEU A 37 -15.41 -2.30 -3.58
N LEU A 38 -16.09 -3.42 -3.36
CA LEU A 38 -15.63 -4.47 -2.44
C LEU A 38 -14.34 -5.13 -2.94
N VAL A 39 -14.25 -5.40 -4.25
CA VAL A 39 -13.02 -5.90 -4.89
C VAL A 39 -11.90 -4.87 -4.79
N LEU A 40 -12.19 -3.59 -5.03
CA LEU A 40 -11.21 -2.50 -4.88
C LEU A 40 -10.64 -2.47 -3.46
N VAL A 41 -11.51 -2.45 -2.44
CA VAL A 41 -11.10 -2.40 -1.02
C VAL A 41 -10.27 -3.63 -0.64
N SER A 42 -10.69 -4.82 -1.07
CA SER A 42 -9.92 -6.06 -0.86
C SER A 42 -8.51 -5.95 -1.48
N THR A 43 -8.44 -5.54 -2.74
CA THR A 43 -7.17 -5.45 -3.48
C THR A 43 -6.24 -4.41 -2.86
N CYS A 44 -6.78 -3.27 -2.43
CA CYS A 44 -6.03 -2.26 -1.68
C CYS A 44 -5.50 -2.83 -0.34
N GLY A 45 -6.32 -3.56 0.40
CA GLY A 45 -5.94 -4.21 1.65
C GLY A 45 -4.80 -5.20 1.49
N ILE A 46 -4.87 -6.06 0.48
CA ILE A 46 -3.82 -7.06 0.17
C ILE A 46 -2.54 -6.37 -0.29
N THR A 47 -2.65 -5.32 -1.12
CA THR A 47 -1.50 -4.53 -1.57
C THR A 47 -0.81 -3.84 -0.39
N PHE A 48 -1.58 -3.25 0.53
CA PHE A 48 -1.03 -2.65 1.74
C PHE A 48 -0.41 -3.71 2.67
N ALA A 49 -1.00 -4.90 2.78
CA ALA A 49 -0.40 -6.00 3.52
C ALA A 49 0.93 -6.48 2.89
N MET A 50 1.13 -6.31 1.58
CA MET A 50 2.34 -6.72 0.85
C MET A 50 3.47 -5.68 0.87
N PHE A 51 3.13 -4.40 0.79
CA PHE A 51 4.11 -3.31 0.66
C PHE A 51 4.13 -2.35 1.85
N GLY A 52 3.06 -2.28 2.63
CA GLY A 52 2.92 -1.40 3.78
C GLY A 52 3.70 -1.88 4.99
N ARG A 53 3.90 -0.95 5.92
CA ARG A 53 4.58 -1.14 7.19
C ARG A 53 3.78 -0.41 8.28
N PHE A 54 3.21 -1.17 9.20
CA PHE A 54 2.43 -0.66 10.31
C PHE A 54 3.31 -0.28 11.51
N HIS A 55 4.39 -1.01 11.77
CA HIS A 55 5.26 -0.78 12.94
C HIS A 55 6.74 -0.95 12.60
N GLU A 56 7.62 -0.27 13.34
CA GLU A 56 9.08 -0.45 13.22
C GLU A 56 9.53 -1.85 13.65
N LYS A 57 8.88 -2.40 14.70
CA LYS A 57 9.20 -3.72 15.25
C LYS A 57 8.63 -4.83 14.36
N PRO A 58 9.47 -5.69 13.77
CA PRO A 58 9.02 -6.73 12.84
C PRO A 58 8.10 -7.76 13.49
N GLY A 59 8.25 -8.03 14.79
CA GLY A 59 7.40 -8.97 15.53
C GLY A 59 5.93 -8.55 15.67
N ILE A 60 5.60 -7.27 15.50
CA ILE A 60 4.22 -6.75 15.52
C ILE A 60 3.73 -6.42 14.11
N ASP A 61 4.64 -5.98 13.24
CA ASP A 61 4.31 -5.64 11.85
C ASP A 61 3.80 -6.84 11.04
N ILE A 62 4.53 -7.97 11.11
CA ILE A 62 4.19 -9.18 10.36
C ILE A 62 2.79 -9.72 10.72
N PRO A 63 2.44 -9.97 12.00
CA PRO A 63 1.12 -10.50 12.32
C PRO A 63 0.00 -9.54 11.93
N LEU A 64 0.19 -8.23 12.07
CA LEU A 64 -0.83 -7.25 11.70
C LEU A 64 -1.08 -7.21 10.19
N ARG A 65 -0.02 -7.36 9.39
CA ARG A 65 -0.13 -7.47 7.93
C ARG A 65 -0.79 -8.77 7.49
N VAL A 66 -0.46 -9.88 8.14
CA VAL A 66 -1.12 -11.17 7.90
C VAL A 66 -2.60 -11.07 8.25
N LEU A 67 -2.95 -10.45 9.37
CA LEU A 67 -4.35 -10.22 9.75
C LEU A 67 -5.08 -9.37 8.70
N LEU A 68 -4.48 -8.26 8.25
CA LEU A 68 -5.07 -7.43 7.19
C LEU A 68 -5.29 -8.21 5.91
N ALA A 69 -4.31 -9.02 5.49
CA ALA A 69 -4.43 -9.87 4.32
C ALA A 69 -5.61 -10.85 4.48
N LEU A 70 -5.70 -11.55 5.61
CA LEU A 70 -6.80 -12.49 5.87
C LEU A 70 -8.17 -11.81 5.83
N VAL A 71 -8.32 -10.66 6.48
CA VAL A 71 -9.60 -9.91 6.44
C VAL A 71 -9.92 -9.46 5.01
N SER A 72 -8.91 -9.06 4.24
CA SER A 72 -9.09 -8.68 2.82
C SER A 72 -9.43 -9.89 1.93
N PHE A 73 -8.97 -11.09 2.26
CA PHE A 73 -9.44 -12.31 1.61
C PHE A 73 -10.91 -12.58 1.95
N VAL A 74 -11.31 -12.40 3.21
CA VAL A 74 -12.71 -12.57 3.63
C VAL A 74 -13.63 -11.59 2.90
N THR A 75 -13.24 -10.33 2.72
CA THR A 75 -14.05 -9.36 1.97
C THR A 75 -14.30 -9.80 0.52
N MET A 76 -13.32 -10.47 -0.08
CA MET A 76 -13.38 -10.94 -1.46
C MET A 76 -14.20 -12.23 -1.61
N PHE A 77 -13.98 -13.21 -0.73
CA PHE A 77 -14.48 -14.58 -0.89
C PHE A 77 -15.77 -14.90 -0.13
N HIS A 78 -16.23 -14.02 0.76
CA HIS A 78 -17.42 -14.32 1.56
C HIS A 78 -18.70 -14.18 0.71
N PRO A 79 -19.56 -15.22 0.64
CA PRO A 79 -20.76 -15.21 -0.21
C PRO A 79 -21.85 -14.26 0.30
N ASP A 80 -21.92 -14.04 1.61
CA ASP A 80 -22.84 -13.05 2.19
C ASP A 80 -22.31 -11.62 2.01
N THR A 81 -23.09 -10.79 1.31
CA THR A 81 -22.75 -9.38 1.01
C THR A 81 -22.62 -8.53 2.27
N ARG A 82 -23.40 -8.80 3.34
CA ARG A 82 -23.35 -8.01 4.58
C ARG A 82 -22.06 -8.28 5.34
N VAL A 83 -21.66 -9.55 5.43
CA VAL A 83 -20.38 -9.94 6.06
C VAL A 83 -19.21 -9.37 5.29
N SER A 84 -19.25 -9.46 3.95
CA SER A 84 -18.22 -8.85 3.11
C SER A 84 -18.15 -7.32 3.29
N ALA A 85 -19.29 -6.63 3.32
CA ALA A 85 -19.34 -5.18 3.53
C ALA A 85 -18.80 -4.78 4.91
N ALA A 86 -19.16 -5.52 5.97
CA ALA A 86 -18.63 -5.28 7.31
C ALA A 86 -17.11 -5.48 7.36
N ALA A 87 -16.61 -6.55 6.76
CA ALA A 87 -15.18 -6.80 6.64
C ALA A 87 -14.50 -5.70 5.79
N ALA A 88 -15.15 -5.15 4.77
CA ALA A 88 -14.58 -4.09 3.93
C ALA A 88 -14.45 -2.77 4.70
N ILE A 89 -15.41 -2.45 5.56
CA ILE A 89 -15.30 -1.33 6.50
C ILE A 89 -14.10 -1.54 7.42
N ALA A 90 -13.92 -2.75 7.97
CA ALA A 90 -12.77 -3.06 8.82
C ALA A 90 -11.44 -2.90 8.07
N VAL A 91 -11.36 -3.37 6.82
CA VAL A 91 -10.19 -3.16 5.95
C VAL A 91 -9.94 -1.68 5.72
N LEU A 92 -10.96 -0.89 5.39
CA LEU A 92 -10.82 0.55 5.16
C LEU A 92 -10.30 1.30 6.38
N VAL A 93 -10.82 1.00 7.56
CA VAL A 93 -10.33 1.59 8.83
C VAL A 93 -8.88 1.20 9.07
N ALA A 94 -8.54 -0.08 8.92
CA ALA A 94 -7.18 -0.56 9.08
C ALA A 94 -6.22 0.04 8.03
N LEU A 95 -6.70 0.24 6.80
CA LEU A 95 -5.92 0.85 5.72
C LEU A 95 -5.66 2.33 6.00
N GLY A 96 -6.69 3.08 6.42
CA GLY A 96 -6.55 4.49 6.79
C GLY A 96 -5.57 4.67 7.95
N PHE A 97 -5.71 3.86 9.00
CA PHE A 97 -4.77 3.85 10.12
C PHE A 97 -3.36 3.43 9.68
N GLY A 98 -3.26 2.39 8.86
CA GLY A 98 -2.00 1.89 8.31
C GLY A 98 -1.28 2.94 7.48
N VAL A 99 -1.98 3.63 6.59
CA VAL A 99 -1.42 4.70 5.75
C VAL A 99 -0.98 5.89 6.60
N TRP A 100 -1.79 6.32 7.56
CA TRP A 100 -1.42 7.41 8.47
C TRP A 100 -0.17 7.07 9.27
N ARG A 101 -0.10 5.86 9.82
CA ARG A 101 1.02 5.37 10.61
C ARG A 101 2.27 5.11 9.76
N HIS A 102 2.10 4.59 8.55
CA HIS A 102 3.18 4.40 7.59
C HIS A 102 3.82 5.74 7.22
N ARG A 103 3.03 6.81 7.03
CA ARG A 103 3.54 8.17 6.80
C ARG A 103 4.29 8.73 7.99
N ALA A 104 3.91 8.39 9.22
CA ALA A 104 4.57 8.84 10.43
C ALA A 104 5.92 8.12 10.68
N ILE A 105 6.03 6.85 10.32
CA ILE A 105 7.21 6.01 10.59
C ILE A 105 8.22 6.06 9.43
N ALA A 106 7.75 6.18 8.18
CA ALA A 106 8.58 6.27 7.00
C ALA A 106 8.26 7.57 6.24
N PRO A 107 8.82 8.73 6.66
CA PRO A 107 8.69 9.95 5.89
C PRO A 107 9.25 9.75 4.47
N PRO A 108 8.73 10.45 3.45
CA PRO A 108 9.07 10.21 2.06
C PRO A 108 10.59 10.28 1.85
N LYS A 109 11.18 9.24 1.26
CA LYS A 109 12.60 9.19 0.89
C LYS A 109 13.05 10.41 0.07
N ALA A 110 12.11 11.06 -0.61
CA ALA A 110 12.31 12.33 -1.33
C ALA A 110 12.79 13.47 -0.40
N ALA A 111 12.31 13.57 0.84
CA ALA A 111 12.79 14.60 1.78
C ALA A 111 14.27 14.36 2.16
N ALA A 112 14.63 13.11 2.46
CA ALA A 112 16.01 12.72 2.78
C ALA A 112 16.95 12.84 1.57
N GLN A 113 16.47 12.62 0.35
CA GLN A 113 17.26 12.80 -0.88
C GLN A 113 17.46 14.27 -1.24
N VAL A 114 16.45 15.13 -1.01
CA VAL A 114 16.57 16.59 -1.21
C VAL A 114 17.55 17.19 -0.20
N GLU A 115 17.51 16.75 1.06
CA GLU A 115 18.45 17.20 2.11
C GLU A 115 19.89 16.71 1.84
N ALA A 116 20.07 15.47 1.39
CA ALA A 116 21.37 14.95 0.98
C ALA A 116 21.93 15.64 -0.28
N ALA A 117 21.06 15.96 -1.25
CA ALA A 117 21.45 16.71 -2.45
C ALA A 117 21.80 18.17 -2.12
N ALA A 118 21.07 18.80 -1.19
CA ALA A 118 21.40 20.13 -0.69
C ALA A 118 22.79 20.15 -0.02
N ALA A 119 23.06 19.18 0.86
CA ALA A 119 24.35 19.04 1.53
C ALA A 119 25.53 18.81 0.55
N SER A 120 25.33 18.04 -0.53
CA SER A 120 26.38 17.85 -1.54
C SER A 120 26.66 19.10 -2.36
N THR A 121 25.63 19.93 -2.59
CA THR A 121 25.76 21.17 -3.38
C THR A 121 26.50 22.24 -2.57
N GLU A 122 26.23 22.30 -1.26
CA GLU A 122 26.90 23.20 -0.32
C GLU A 122 28.37 22.80 -0.09
N ALA A 123 28.65 21.49 -0.01
CA ALA A 123 30.02 20.95 0.06
C ALA A 123 30.82 21.17 -1.25
N LEU A 124 30.16 21.15 -2.42
CA LEU A 124 30.81 21.49 -3.69
C LEU A 124 31.12 22.99 -3.78
N ALA A 125 30.21 23.84 -3.29
CA ALA A 125 30.39 25.28 -3.27
C ALA A 125 31.54 25.71 -2.35
N SER A 126 31.72 25.06 -1.19
CA SER A 126 32.85 25.33 -0.30
C SER A 126 34.19 24.94 -0.92
N LEU A 127 34.26 23.79 -1.62
CA LEU A 127 35.47 23.34 -2.31
C LEU A 127 35.87 24.27 -3.47
N LEU A 128 34.90 24.79 -4.23
CA LEU A 128 35.16 25.76 -5.30
C LEU A 128 35.61 27.12 -4.75
N ALA A 129 35.11 27.53 -3.58
CA ALA A 129 35.55 28.75 -2.91
C ALA A 129 36.97 28.62 -2.33
N GLU A 130 37.34 27.43 -1.82
CA GLU A 130 38.71 27.10 -1.39
C GLU A 130 39.66 27.11 -2.60
N ALA A 131 39.31 26.41 -3.68
CA ALA A 131 40.12 26.35 -4.89
C ALA A 131 40.32 27.72 -5.55
N ARG A 132 39.32 28.61 -5.48
CA ARG A 132 39.45 30.00 -5.97
C ARG A 132 40.37 30.86 -5.10
N ARG A 133 40.49 30.55 -3.80
CA ARG A 133 41.44 31.20 -2.88
C ARG A 133 42.88 30.78 -3.13
N ASP A 134 43.12 29.52 -3.53
CA ASP A 134 44.46 29.00 -3.77
C ASP A 134 45.06 29.37 -5.14
N VAL A 135 44.22 29.82 -6.08
CA VAL A 135 44.62 30.14 -7.47
C VAL A 135 44.80 31.65 -7.71
N GLY A 136 44.41 32.51 -6.76
CA GLY A 136 44.59 33.97 -6.82
C GLY A 136 45.76 34.46 -5.97
#